data_AF-A0A7W5JT99-F1
#
_entry.id   AF-A0A7W5JT99-F1
#
_cell.length_a   1.000
_cell.length_b   1.000
_cell.length_c   1.000
_cell.angle_alpha   90.00
_cell.angle_beta   90.00
_cell.angle_gamma   90.00
#
_symmetry.space_group_name_H-M   'P 1'
#
loop_
_entity.id
_entity.type
_entity.pdbx_description
1 polymer ?
#
loop_
_entity_poly.entity_id
_entity_poly.type
_entity_poly.pdbx_seq_one_letter_code
_entity_poly.pdbx_strand_id
1 'polypeptide(L)'
;MACDVRGEALMLHDGNGWVVDAQGQRHWGLFGAAGLLVVDRREPGAPLVLLQHRAAWTADGGTWGIPGGARDSHEDAVAAALR
;
A
#
# COMPACT_ATOMS: atom_id res chain seq x y z
N MET A 1 -13.76 3.80 -13.92
CA MET A 1 -13.94 5.21 -13.54
C MET A 1 -14.64 5.18 -12.19
N ALA A 2 -13.97 5.63 -11.13
CA ALA A 2 -14.57 5.71 -9.80
C ALA A 2 -15.11 7.13 -9.61
N CYS A 3 -16.31 7.26 -9.07
CA CYS A 3 -16.89 8.54 -8.66
C CYS A 3 -17.21 8.47 -7.17
N ASP A 4 -17.04 9.58 -6.46
CA ASP A 4 -17.52 9.69 -5.08
C ASP A 4 -19.07 9.72 -5.04
N VAL A 5 -19.67 9.62 -3.85
CA VAL A 5 -21.11 9.74 -3.57
C VAL A 5 -21.74 11.03 -4.12
N ARG A 6 -20.94 12.03 -4.45
CA ARG A 6 -21.35 13.31 -5.07
C ARG A 6 -21.25 13.33 -6.61
N GLY A 7 -20.78 12.25 -7.24
CA GLY A 7 -20.61 12.17 -8.69
C GLY A 7 -19.33 12.82 -9.23
N GLU A 8 -18.43 13.28 -8.35
CA GLU A 8 -17.12 13.82 -8.76
C GLU A 8 -16.17 12.69 -9.15
N ALA A 9 -15.41 12.90 -10.24
CA ALA A 9 -14.46 11.92 -10.74
C ALA A 9 -13.27 11.79 -9.78
N LEU A 10 -13.05 10.58 -9.28
CA LEU A 10 -11.87 10.24 -8.50
C LEU A 10 -10.74 9.83 -9.45
N MET A 11 -9.56 10.43 -9.28
CA MET A 11 -8.37 9.98 -9.99
C MET A 11 -7.84 8.72 -9.31
N LEU A 12 -8.15 7.57 -9.92
CA LEU A 12 -7.56 6.30 -9.52
C LEU A 12 -6.06 6.33 -9.78
N HIS A 13 -5.30 5.78 -8.84
CA HIS A 13 -3.86 5.64 -8.90
C HIS A 13 -3.08 6.96 -8.85
N ASP A 14 -3.71 8.06 -8.43
CA ASP A 14 -3.05 9.35 -8.25
C ASP A 14 -2.04 9.35 -7.08
N GLY A 15 -2.06 8.32 -6.23
CA GLY A 15 -1.04 8.06 -5.23
C GLY A 15 0.28 7.54 -5.79
N ASN A 16 0.31 7.03 -7.03
CA ASN A 16 1.51 6.43 -7.60
C ASN A 16 2.56 7.49 -7.92
N GLY A 17 3.71 7.38 -7.28
CA GLY A 17 4.84 8.26 -7.54
C GLY A 17 5.89 8.19 -6.45
N TRP A 18 6.99 8.90 -6.68
CA TRP A 18 8.09 9.01 -5.73
C TRP A 18 8.04 10.34 -5.00
N VAL A 19 8.21 10.28 -3.68
CA VAL A 19 8.53 11.45 -2.85
C VAL A 19 9.95 11.32 -2.32
N VAL A 20 10.57 12.46 -2.02
CA VAL A 20 11.89 12.52 -1.40
C VAL A 20 11.72 13.16 -0.03
N ASP A 21 12.19 12.49 1.02
CA ASP A 21 12.13 13.05 2.38
C ASP A 21 13.22 14.10 2.63
N ALA A 22 13.20 14.70 3.82
CA ALA A 22 14.19 15.71 4.20
C ALA A 22 15.63 15.17 4.28
N GLN A 23 15.79 13.84 4.31
CA GLN A 23 17.06 13.13 4.34
C GLN A 23 17.52 12.68 2.94
N GLY A 24 16.75 12.98 1.90
CA GLY A 24 17.05 12.60 0.51
C GLY A 24 16.66 11.16 0.14
N GLN A 25 15.96 10.43 1.01
CA GLN A 25 15.53 9.06 0.73
C GLN A 25 14.25 9.08 -0.12
N ARG A 26 14.17 8.13 -1.07
CA ARG A 26 13.04 8.00 -1.99
C ARG A 26 12.00 7.03 -1.41
N HIS A 27 10.76 7.48 -1.33
CA HIS A 27 9.61 6.67 -0.89
C HIS A 27 8.56 6.60 -1.99
N TRP A 28 7.96 5.42 -2.17
CA TRP A 28 6.86 5.22 -3.10
C TRP A 28 5.52 5.53 -2.42
N GLY A 29 4.68 6.35 -3.07
CA GLY A 29 3.38 6.79 -2.57
C GLY A 29 3.34 8.29 -2.28
N LEU A 30 2.74 9.07 -3.19
CA LEU A 30 2.65 10.53 -3.10
C LEU A 30 1.88 11.00 -1.85
N PHE A 31 0.84 10.25 -1.47
CA PHE A 31 0.01 10.53 -0.29
C PHE A 31 0.25 9.53 0.83
N GLY A 32 1.40 8.85 0.81
CA GLY A 32 1.75 7.73 1.68
C GLY A 32 1.38 6.36 1.10
N ALA A 33 1.53 5.34 1.93
CA ALA A 33 1.23 3.95 1.59
C ALA A 33 0.47 3.27 2.73
N ALA A 34 -0.34 2.26 2.40
CA ALA A 34 -1.07 1.45 3.36
C ALA A 34 -0.98 -0.03 2.98
N GLY A 35 -1.12 -0.92 3.96
CA GLY A 35 -1.02 -2.36 3.78
C GLY A 35 -1.59 -3.16 4.94
N LEU A 36 -1.71 -4.48 4.76
CA LEU A 36 -2.36 -5.38 5.70
C LEU A 36 -1.39 -6.41 6.27
N LEU A 37 -1.15 -6.35 7.59
CA LEU A 37 -0.50 -7.45 8.30
C LEU A 37 -1.52 -8.54 8.64
N VAL A 38 -1.64 -9.54 7.77
CA VAL A 38 -2.51 -10.69 8.00
C VAL A 38 -1.77 -11.71 8.85
N VAL A 39 -2.34 -12.01 10.03
CA VAL A 39 -1.78 -12.95 11.00
C VAL A 39 -2.73 -14.11 11.21
N ASP A 40 -2.27 -15.32 10.94
CA ASP A 40 -2.92 -16.54 11.35
C ASP A 40 -2.45 -16.94 12.76
N ARG A 41 -3.39 -17.09 13.68
CA ARG A 41 -3.15 -17.40 15.10
C ARG A 41 -3.76 -18.74 15.52
N ARG A 42 -4.11 -19.61 14.57
CA ARG A 42 -4.71 -20.92 14.85
C ARG A 42 -3.81 -21.80 15.73
N GLU A 43 -2.49 -21.71 15.53
CA GLU A 43 -1.50 -22.41 16.35
C GLU A 43 -0.99 -21.52 17.50
N PRO A 44 -1.24 -21.87 18.77
CA PRO A 44 -0.75 -21.12 19.92
C PRO A 44 0.79 -21.07 19.95
N GLY A 45 1.36 -19.86 20.05
CA GLY A 45 2.81 -19.66 20.12
C GLY A 45 3.54 -19.71 18.77
N ALA A 46 2.85 -19.97 17.66
CA ALA A 46 3.42 -20.04 16.32
C ALA A 46 2.59 -19.23 15.30
N PRO A 47 2.49 -17.89 15.44
CA PRO A 47 1.75 -17.08 14.50
C PRO A 47 2.38 -17.13 13.10
N LEU A 48 1.57 -17.36 12.08
CA LEU A 48 2.00 -17.27 10.69
C LEU A 48 1.59 -15.91 10.12
N VAL A 49 2.45 -15.33 9.28
CA VAL A 49 2.21 -14.04 8.63
C VAL A 49 2.20 -14.23 7.13
N LEU A 50 1.19 -13.66 6.46
CA LEU A 50 1.16 -13.61 5.01
C LEU A 50 2.18 -12.58 4.50
N LEU A 51 3.06 -13.01 3.61
CA LEU A 51 4.01 -12.15 2.91
C LEU A 51 3.86 -12.32 1.40
N GLN A 52 4.12 -11.25 0.66
CA GLN A 52 4.16 -11.23 -0.79
C GLN A 52 5.62 -11.11 -1.26
N HIS A 53 6.01 -11.98 -2.20
CA HIS A 53 7.27 -11.83 -2.92
C HIS A 53 7.10 -10.75 -3.99
N ARG A 54 7.90 -9.68 -3.90
CA ARG A 54 7.73 -8.48 -4.73
C ARG A 54 8.40 -8.67 -6.09
N ALA A 55 7.70 -8.29 -7.16
CA ALA A 55 8.27 -8.32 -8.50
C ALA A 55 9.49 -7.40 -8.61
N ALA A 56 10.48 -7.79 -9.42
CA ALA A 56 11.76 -7.10 -9.52
C ALA A 56 11.67 -5.62 -9.93
N TRP A 57 10.60 -5.23 -10.64
CA TRP A 57 10.38 -3.86 -11.11
C TRP A 57 9.65 -2.96 -10.10
N THR A 58 9.32 -3.47 -8.91
CA THR A 58 8.71 -2.67 -7.84
C THR A 58 9.78 -1.98 -6.99
N ALA A 59 9.39 -0.96 -6.20
CA ALA A 59 10.25 -0.52 -5.09
C ALA A 59 10.67 -1.74 -4.27
N ASP A 60 11.94 -1.84 -3.85
CA ASP A 60 12.47 -3.00 -3.10
C ASP A 60 12.13 -4.38 -3.72
N GLY A 61 12.15 -4.49 -5.04
CA GLY A 61 11.85 -5.73 -5.77
C GLY A 61 12.76 -6.90 -5.38
N GLY A 62 12.23 -8.12 -5.41
CA GLY A 62 12.95 -9.33 -4.99
C GLY A 62 12.98 -9.56 -3.48
N THR A 63 12.31 -8.71 -2.70
CA THR A 63 12.13 -8.89 -1.25
C THR A 63 10.76 -9.46 -0.92
N TRP A 64 10.63 -10.00 0.29
CA TRP A 64 9.34 -10.35 0.88
C TRP A 64 8.83 -9.19 1.72
N GLY A 65 7.58 -8.80 1.51
CA GLY A 65 6.96 -7.69 2.23
C GLY A 65 5.50 -7.94 2.57
N ILE A 66 4.96 -7.07 3.41
CA ILE A 66 3.53 -7.04 3.72
C ILE A 66 2.77 -6.56 2.46
N PRO A 67 1.64 -7.20 2.09
CA PRO A 67 0.79 -6.73 1.00
C PRO A 67 0.32 -5.29 1.24
N GLY A 68 0.40 -4.45 0.22
CA GLY A 68 0.01 -3.04 0.30
C GLY A 68 0.41 -2.25 -0.93
N GLY A 69 0.21 -0.94 -0.88
CA GLY A 69 0.51 -0.04 -1.99
C GLY A 69 0.40 1.43 -1.65
N ALA A 70 0.66 2.26 -2.66
CA ALA A 70 0.45 3.70 -2.59
C ALA A 70 -1.03 4.02 -2.36
N ARG A 71 -1.27 5.00 -1.49
CA ARG A 71 -2.59 5.52 -1.16
C ARG A 71 -2.97 6.63 -2.13
N ASP A 72 -4.15 6.54 -2.72
CA ASP A 72 -4.71 7.63 -3.54
C ASP A 72 -5.18 8.80 -2.66
N SER A 73 -5.29 9.99 -3.25
CA SER A 73 -5.56 11.24 -2.51
C SER A 73 -6.89 11.23 -1.73
N HIS A 74 -7.84 10.43 -2.20
CA HIS A 74 -9.23 10.41 -1.78
C HIS A 74 -9.58 9.27 -0.82
N GLU A 75 -8.68 8.31 -0.61
CA GLU A 75 -8.90 7.17 0.29
C GLU A 75 -8.17 7.37 1.63
N ASP A 76 -8.76 6.91 2.73
CA ASP A 76 -8.04 6.81 4.01
C ASP A 76 -7.12 5.58 4.02
N ALA A 77 -6.32 5.43 5.08
CA ALA A 77 -5.37 4.32 5.17
C ALA A 77 -6.06 2.93 5.25
N VAL A 78 -7.27 2.85 5.81
CA VAL A 78 -8.00 1.58 5.95
C VAL A 78 -8.57 1.18 4.60
N ALA A 79 -9.24 2.10 3.90
CA ALA A 79 -9.78 1.89 2.57
C ALA A 79 -8.66 1.48 1.58
N ALA A 80 -7.54 2.18 1.62
CA ALA A 80 -6.38 1.88 0.78
C ALA A 80 -5.76 0.50 1.04
N ALA A 81 -5.73 0.07 2.31
CA ALA A 81 -5.21 -1.24 2.67
C ALA A 81 -6.11 -2.40 2.21
N LEU A 82 -7.42 -2.17 2.07
CA LEU A 82 -8.42 -3.21 1.76
C LEU A 82 -8.70 -3.40 0.25
N ARG A 83 -8.20 -2.52 -0.63
CA ARG A 83 -8.46 -2.53 -2.08
C ARG A 83 -7.63 -3.56 -2.84
#